data_AF-A0A6A1WBP9-F1
#
_entry.id   AF-A0A6A1WBP9-F1
#
_cell.length_a   1.000
_cell.length_b   1.000
_cell.length_c   1.000
_cell.angle_alpha   90.00
_cell.angle_beta   90.00
_cell.angle_gamma   90.00
#
_symmetry.space_group_name_H-M   'P 1'
#
loop_
_entity.id
_entity.type
_entity.pdbx_description
1 polymer ?
#
loop_
_entity_poly.entity_id
_entity_poly.type
_entity_poly.pdbx_seq_one_letter_code
_entity_poly.pdbx_strand_id
1 'polypeptide(L)' 'MEKNGFGHDKRSYTIMIHEFYDKGRKQEALGYFNEMTSKGMVLEPRTKILVKDINIKLKNRAEEHGEATTN' A
#
# COMPACT_ATOMS: atom_id res chain seq x y z
N MET A 1 -8.63 -16.67 3.37
CA MET A 1 -8.36 -17.67 2.33
C MET A 1 -6.91 -18.09 2.49
N GLU A 2 -6.67 -19.31 2.95
CA GLU A 2 -5.36 -20.00 2.87
C GLU A 2 -5.58 -21.48 3.21
N LYS A 3 -5.94 -22.26 2.19
CA LYS A 3 -5.81 -23.71 2.19
C LYS A 3 -5.45 -24.05 0.75
N ASN A 4 -4.22 -24.51 0.54
CA ASN A 4 -3.64 -24.99 -0.73
C ASN A 4 -2.77 -23.95 -1.47
N GLY A 5 -1.54 -23.76 -0.97
CA GLY A 5 -0.31 -23.86 -1.78
C GLY A 5 -0.01 -22.88 -2.93
N PHE A 6 -0.90 -21.97 -3.30
CA PHE A 6 -0.60 -20.89 -4.23
C PHE A 6 -0.66 -19.57 -3.48
N GLY A 7 0.51 -19.02 -3.14
CA GLY A 7 0.62 -17.69 -2.55
C GLY A 7 -0.18 -16.67 -3.38
N HIS A 8 -0.76 -15.67 -2.73
CA HIS A 8 -1.59 -14.63 -3.36
C HIS A 8 -1.12 -14.29 -4.79
N ASP A 9 -1.96 -14.58 -5.78
CA ASP A 9 -1.67 -14.19 -7.16
C ASP A 9 -1.62 -12.66 -7.27
N LYS A 10 -0.98 -12.16 -8.33
CA LYS A 10 -0.94 -10.72 -8.65
C LYS A 10 -2.31 -10.03 -8.54
N ARG A 11 -3.37 -10.73 -8.97
CA ARG A 11 -4.75 -10.24 -8.88
C ARG A 11 -5.21 -10.07 -7.44
N SER A 12 -4.93 -11.04 -6.57
CA SER A 12 -5.31 -10.99 -5.17
C SER A 12 -4.66 -9.81 -4.47
N TYR A 13 -3.35 -9.61 -4.64
CA TYR A 13 -2.68 -8.43 -4.08
C TYR A 13 -3.24 -7.13 -4.64
N THR A 14 -3.54 -7.07 -5.93
CA THR A 14 -4.13 -5.87 -6.53
C THR A 14 -5.49 -5.56 -5.91
N ILE A 15 -6.36 -6.55 -5.73
CA ILE A 15 -7.66 -6.37 -5.07
C ILE A 15 -7.47 -5.86 -3.64
N MET A 16 -6.57 -6.47 -2.87
CA MET A 16 -6.28 -6.05 -1.50
C MET A 16 -5.82 -4.59 -1.44
N ILE A 17 -4.87 -4.19 -2.30
CA ILE A 17 -4.37 -2.80 -2.34
C ILE A 17 -5.49 -1.80 -2.62
N HIS A 18 -6.37 -2.08 -3.58
CA HIS A 18 -7.51 -1.21 -3.91
C HIS A 18 -8.52 -1.17 -2.75
N GLU A 19 -8.88 -2.33 -2.20
CA GLU A 19 -9.81 -2.43 -1.08
C GLU A 19 -9.32 -1.67 0.17
N PHE A 20 -8.03 -1.79 0.51
CA PHE A 20 -7.44 -1.04 1.63
C PHE A 20 -7.35 0.45 1.33
N TYR A 21 -7.08 0.84 0.09
CA TYR A 21 -7.08 2.25 -0.30
C TYR A 21 -8.47 2.88 -0.13
N ASP A 22 -9.51 2.21 -0.62
CA ASP A 22 -10.90 2.67 -0.54
C ASP A 22 -11.38 2.75 0.92
N LYS A 23 -10.94 1.81 1.77
CA LYS A 23 -11.18 1.84 3.23
C LYS A 23 -10.32 2.87 3.98
N GLY A 24 -9.45 3.60 3.29
CA GLY A 24 -8.55 4.59 3.88
C GLY A 24 -7.34 4.00 4.64
N ARG A 25 -7.17 2.68 4.65
CA ARG A 25 -6.10 1.92 5.30
C ARG A 25 -4.82 1.92 4.47
N LYS A 26 -4.28 3.12 4.26
CA LYS A 26 -3.15 3.39 3.34
C LYS A 26 -1.85 2.66 3.72
N GLN A 27 -1.58 2.51 5.02
CA GLN A 27 -0.38 1.79 5.50
C GLN A 27 -0.41 0.31 5.11
N GLU A 28 -1.57 -0.33 5.19
CA GLU A 28 -1.72 -1.75 4.83
C GLU A 28 -1.62 -1.96 3.33
N ALA A 29 -2.27 -1.09 2.54
CA ALA A 29 -2.11 -1.09 1.09
C ALA A 29 -0.62 -0.99 0.66
N LEU A 30 0.17 -0.17 1.36
CA LEU A 30 1.61 -0.06 1.13
C LEU A 30 2.38 -1.32 1.55
N GLY A 31 1.98 -1.97 2.65
CA GLY A 31 2.57 -3.24 3.09
C GLY A 31 2.45 -4.33 2.04
N TYR A 32 1.24 -4.51 1.48
CA TYR A 32 1.00 -5.48 0.40
C TYR A 32 1.77 -5.14 -0.88
N PHE A 33 1.90 -3.85 -1.21
CA PHE A 33 2.73 -3.40 -2.34
C PHE A 33 4.21 -3.74 -2.15
N ASN A 34 4.76 -3.52 -0.95
CA ASN A 34 6.14 -3.84 -0.63
C ASN A 34 6.38 -5.35 -0.72
N GLU A 35 5.44 -6.16 -0.25
CA GLU A 35 5.52 -7.61 -0.35
C GLU A 35 5.51 -8.09 -1.81
N MET A 36 4.63 -7.55 -2.66
CA MET A 36 4.63 -7.83 -4.11
C MET A 36 5.97 -7.48 -4.74
N THR A 37 6.52 -6.31 -4.39
CA THR A 37 7.77 -5.81 -4.96
C THR A 37 8.95 -6.66 -4.50
N SER A 38 8.98 -7.07 -3.23
CA SER A 38 9.97 -7.98 -2.66
C SER A 38 9.94 -9.36 -3.34
N LYS A 39 8.75 -9.81 -3.75
CA LYS A 39 8.55 -11.03 -4.54
C LYS A 39 8.85 -10.87 -6.03
N GLY A 40 9.29 -9.68 -6.49
CA GLY A 40 9.58 -9.41 -7.91
C GLY A 40 8.33 -9.32 -8.79
N MET A 41 7.14 -9.17 -8.20
CA MET A 41 5.88 -9.12 -8.95
C MET A 41 5.65 -7.73 -9.56
N VAL A 42 5.36 -7.69 -10.86
CA VAL A 42 5.02 -6.43 -11.55
C VAL A 42 3.58 -6.01 -11.25
N LEU A 43 3.40 -4.85 -10.63
CA LEU A 43 2.09 -4.25 -10.40
C LEU A 43 1.47 -3.66 -11.67
N GLU A 44 0.15 -3.73 -11.73
CA GLU A 44 -0.66 -3.05 -12.74
C GLU A 44 -0.46 -1.53 -12.70
N PRO A 45 -0.47 -0.83 -13.84
CA PRO A 45 -0.32 0.62 -13.91
C PRO A 45 -1.31 1.37 -13.01
N ARG A 46 -2.57 0.91 -12.96
CA ARG A 46 -3.62 1.50 -12.11
C ARG A 46 -3.28 1.41 -10.62
N THR A 47 -2.71 0.29 -10.19
CA THR A 47 -2.29 0.08 -8.80
C THR A 47 -1.07 0.93 -8.44
N LYS A 48 -0.13 1.12 -9.37
CA LYS A 48 1.02 2.01 -9.15
C LYS A 48 0.60 3.46 -8.91
N ILE A 49 -0.45 3.94 -9.58
CA ILE A 49 -1.00 5.29 -9.37
C ILE A 49 -1.52 5.42 -7.93
N LEU A 50 -2.32 4.45 -7.47
CA LEU A 50 -2.85 4.42 -6.10
C LEU A 50 -1.74 4.42 -5.04
N VAL A 51 -0.67 3.64 -5.25
CA VAL A 51 0.46 3.59 -4.33
C VAL A 51 1.23 4.91 -4.29
N LYS A 52 1.38 5.59 -5.43
CA LYS A 52 1.94 6.94 -5.46
C LYS A 52 1.08 7.91 -4.66
N ASP A 53 -0.23 7.89 -4.82
CA ASP A 53 -1.16 8.73 -4.06
C ASP A 53 -1.09 8.43 -2.55
N ILE A 54 -0.98 7.15 -2.17
CA ILE A 54 -0.76 6.73 -0.78
C ILE A 54 0.52 7.36 -0.23
N ASN A 55 1.64 7.27 -0.95
CA ASN A 55 2.92 7.81 -0.50
C ASN A 55 2.87 9.33 -0.35
N ILE A 56 2.23 10.05 -1.28
CA ILE A 56 2.06 11.51 -1.18
C ILE A 56 1.23 11.86 0.06
N LYS A 57 0.09 11.18 0.26
CA LYS A 57 -0.80 11.43 1.40
C LYS A 57 -0.16 11.07 2.75
N LEU A 58 0.69 10.04 2.79
CA LEU A 58 1.42 9.67 4.01
C LEU A 58 2.55 10.64 4.32
N LYS A 59 3.28 11.14 3.30
CA LYS A 59 4.32 12.15 3.49
C LYS A 59 3.76 13.46 4.04
N ASN A 60 2.66 13.94 3.48
CA ASN A 60 2.03 15.18 3.95
C ASN A 60 1.54 15.08 5.41
N ARG A 61 1.11 13.89 5.86
CA ARG A 61 0.73 13.67 7.27
C ARG A 61 1.92 13.55 8.23
N ALA A 62 3.10 13.19 7.73
CA ALA A 62 4.31 13.16 8.56
C ALA A 62 4.86 14.57 8.80
N GLU A 63 4.66 15.50 7.86
CA GLU A 63 5.08 16.89 7.98
C GLU A 63 4.18 17.71 8.92
N GLU A 64 2.91 17.34 9.12
CA GLU A 64 2.01 17.99 10.09
C GLU A 64 2.29 17.62 11.58
N HIS A 65 3.17 16.65 11.86
CA HIS A 65 3.45 16.21 13.24
C HIS A 65 4.87 16.56 13.74
N GLY A 66 5.61 17.39 12.99
CA GLY A 66 7.01 17.73 13.23
C GLY A 66 7.28 19.12 13.83
N GLU A 67 6.28 19.86 14.28
CA GLU A 67 6.47 21.20 14.86
C GLU A 67 5.66 21.38 16.16
N ALA A 68 6.04 20.64 17.20
CA ALA A 68 5.50 20.87 18.55
C ALA A 68 6.51 20.45 19.64
N THR A 69 7.71 21.03 19.66
CA THR A 69 8.46 21.27 20.92
C THR A 69 9.45 22.41 20.71
N THR A 70 8.95 23.65 20.77
CA THR A 70 9.71 24.75 21.37
C THR A 70 9.23 24.85 22.80
N ASN A 71 10.13 24.61 23.75
CA ASN A 71 10.26 25.32 25.02
C ASN A 71 11.57 24.91 25.70
#